data_AF-A0A916ZWJ8-F1
#
_entry.id   AF-A0A916ZWJ8-F1
#
_cell.length_a   1.000
_cell.length_b   1.000
_cell.length_c   1.000
_cell.angle_alpha   90.00
_cell.angle_beta   90.00
_cell.angle_gamma   90.00
#
_symmetry.space_group_name_H-M   'P 1'
#
loop_
_entity.id
_entity.type
_entity.pdbx_description
1 polymer ?
#
loop_
_entity_poly.entity_id
_entity_poly.type
_entity_poly.pdbx_seq_one_letter_code
_entity_poly.pdbx_strand_id
1 'polypeptide(L)'
;MFHRLCLLPFVMLAPCAGLAATVHTDLASFLTAAPGAAVETFESLCVGEAVTSLPTPHYDFGLLGNGQDPVGYAQSNGGTVSSGVRTIVNSGNALFPGAGPIVVAADAGYEITGFGYWNTGGDDTTRLTAFVGGASVLSEVSAFGAVFLGFAGMSGVSSLSISGETGNGWFSIDDMWVETAAMPAVPLPATSVLLLAALGAVGAAAHRKRPSK
;
A
#
# COMPACT_ATOMS: atom_id res chain seq x y z
N MET A 1 24.91 39.10 35.91
CA MET A 1 25.26 37.89 35.15
C MET A 1 23.95 37.15 34.84
N PHE A 2 23.29 37.48 33.73
CA PHE A 2 21.97 36.92 33.39
C PHE A 2 22.13 35.69 32.50
N HIS A 3 21.88 34.50 33.05
CA HIS A 3 21.79 33.27 32.28
C HIS A 3 20.45 33.26 31.53
N ARG A 4 20.50 33.48 30.20
CA ARG A 4 19.34 33.28 29.32
C ARG A 4 19.17 31.78 29.12
N LEU A 5 18.19 31.20 29.81
CA LEU A 5 17.71 29.84 29.55
C LEU A 5 17.07 29.82 28.16
N CYS A 6 17.77 29.23 27.20
CA CYS A 6 17.26 29.03 25.85
C CYS A 6 16.30 27.83 25.88
N LEU A 7 15.01 28.10 26.03
CA LEU A 7 13.94 27.11 25.90
C LEU A 7 13.87 26.67 24.43
N LEU A 8 14.44 25.50 24.12
CA LEU A 8 14.18 24.81 22.86
C LEU A 8 12.74 24.29 22.88
N PRO A 9 11.89 24.65 21.91
CA PRO A 9 10.59 24.04 21.77
C PRO A 9 10.78 22.57 21.37
N PHE A 10 10.47 21.67 22.30
CA PHE A 10 10.39 20.23 22.06
C PHE A 10 9.11 19.97 21.27
N VAL A 11 9.24 19.78 19.96
CA VAL A 11 8.12 19.36 19.11
C VAL A 11 7.84 17.89 19.45
N MET A 12 6.75 17.63 20.17
CA MET A 12 6.25 16.27 20.32
C MET A 12 5.69 15.82 18.97
N LEU A 13 6.47 15.01 18.25
CA LEU A 13 5.94 14.19 17.17
C LEU A 13 4.99 13.17 17.80
N ALA A 14 3.68 13.41 17.69
CA ALA A 14 2.69 12.41 18.06
C ALA A 14 2.91 11.19 17.17
N PRO A 15 3.10 9.97 17.73
CA PRO A 15 3.16 8.78 16.91
C PRO A 15 1.80 8.60 16.23
N CYS A 16 1.80 8.60 14.89
CA CYS A 16 0.64 8.22 14.12
C CYS A 16 0.43 6.70 14.31
N ALA A 17 -0.44 6.32 15.23
CA ALA A 17 -0.84 4.93 15.41
C ALA A 17 -1.94 4.61 14.39
N GLY A 18 -1.69 3.65 13.50
CA GLY A 18 -2.70 3.16 12.56
C GLY A 18 -3.84 2.43 13.27
N LEU A 19 -5.02 2.43 12.67
CA LEU A 19 -6.19 1.68 13.17
C LEU A 19 -6.17 0.25 12.60
N ALA A 20 -6.29 -0.75 13.48
CA ALA A 20 -6.35 -2.15 13.06
C ALA A 20 -7.53 -2.41 12.11
N ALA A 21 -7.30 -3.25 11.10
CA ALA A 21 -8.27 -3.58 10.08
C ALA A 21 -9.39 -4.50 10.59
N THR A 22 -10.58 -4.37 10.03
CA THR A 22 -11.60 -5.42 10.13
C THR A 22 -11.37 -6.45 9.02
N VAL A 23 -11.32 -7.73 9.39
CA VAL A 23 -11.10 -8.85 8.47
C VAL A 23 -12.41 -9.27 7.82
N HIS A 24 -12.38 -9.50 6.51
CA HIS A 24 -13.49 -10.02 5.71
C HIS A 24 -13.05 -11.23 4.90
N THR A 25 -13.82 -12.32 4.94
CA THR A 25 -13.60 -13.53 4.14
C THR A 25 -14.67 -13.77 3.07
N ASP A 26 -15.56 -12.80 2.90
CA ASP A 26 -16.61 -12.79 1.90
C ASP A 26 -16.73 -11.38 1.29
N LEU A 27 -16.97 -11.32 -0.02
CA LEU A 27 -17.00 -10.05 -0.74
C LEU A 27 -18.18 -9.17 -0.31
N ALA A 28 -19.33 -9.75 0.03
CA ALA A 28 -20.53 -8.98 0.37
C ALA A 28 -20.37 -8.18 1.67
N SER A 29 -19.79 -8.78 2.71
CA SER A 29 -19.49 -8.10 3.96
C SER A 29 -18.39 -7.04 3.76
N PHE A 30 -17.38 -7.34 2.93
CA PHE A 30 -16.33 -6.38 2.57
C PHE A 30 -16.92 -5.14 1.89
N LEU A 31 -17.76 -5.30 0.87
CA LEU A 31 -18.37 -4.17 0.16
C LEU A 31 -19.33 -3.35 1.03
N THR A 32 -19.87 -3.96 2.09
CA THR A 32 -20.65 -3.22 3.09
C THR A 32 -19.75 -2.31 3.94
N ALA A 33 -18.52 -2.75 4.22
CA ALA A 33 -17.54 -2.01 5.03
C ALA A 33 -16.67 -1.04 4.21
N ALA A 34 -16.47 -1.30 2.92
CA ALA A 34 -15.71 -0.49 1.97
C ALA A 34 -16.57 -0.18 0.72
N PRO A 35 -17.66 0.61 0.86
CA PRO A 35 -18.62 0.83 -0.21
C PRO A 35 -18.07 1.63 -1.40
N GLY A 36 -16.93 2.31 -1.24
CA GLY A 36 -16.23 3.00 -2.32
C GLY A 36 -15.21 2.14 -3.07
N ALA A 37 -15.09 0.84 -2.73
CA ALA A 37 -14.10 -0.02 -3.36
C ALA A 37 -14.34 -0.18 -4.86
N ALA A 38 -13.29 0.07 -5.64
CA ALA A 38 -13.22 -0.24 -7.07
C ALA A 38 -12.56 -1.60 -7.28
N VAL A 39 -12.95 -2.31 -8.34
CA VAL A 39 -12.39 -3.62 -8.70
C VAL A 39 -11.47 -3.50 -9.90
N GLU A 40 -10.31 -4.14 -9.82
CA GLU A 40 -9.49 -4.52 -10.96
C GLU A 40 -9.67 -6.01 -11.25
N THR A 41 -10.13 -6.34 -12.45
CA THR A 41 -10.35 -7.73 -12.89
C THR A 41 -9.20 -8.26 -13.75
N PHE A 42 -8.18 -7.44 -14.03
CA PHE A 42 -6.99 -7.78 -14.82
C PHE A 42 -7.26 -8.14 -16.29
N GLU A 43 -8.50 -8.06 -16.75
CA GLU A 43 -8.94 -8.46 -18.09
C GLU A 43 -8.35 -7.59 -19.21
N SER A 44 -7.86 -6.40 -18.85
CA SER A 44 -7.16 -5.51 -19.78
C SER A 44 -5.73 -5.97 -20.08
N LEU A 45 -5.17 -6.86 -19.27
CA LEU A 45 -3.77 -7.28 -19.35
C LEU A 45 -3.55 -8.43 -20.34
N CYS A 46 -2.40 -8.40 -20.99
CA CYS A 46 -1.85 -9.51 -21.73
C CYS A 46 -1.13 -10.50 -20.79
N VAL A 47 -1.00 -11.75 -21.22
CA VAL A 47 -0.18 -12.74 -20.49
C VAL A 47 1.28 -12.28 -20.47
N GLY A 48 1.88 -12.25 -19.29
CA GLY A 48 3.26 -11.82 -19.08
C GLY A 48 3.45 -10.31 -19.09
N GLU A 49 2.36 -9.54 -19.22
CA GLU A 49 2.43 -8.09 -19.09
C GLU A 49 2.72 -7.70 -17.64
N ALA A 50 3.76 -6.91 -17.44
CA ALA A 50 4.14 -6.38 -16.14
C ALA A 50 3.10 -5.39 -15.62
N VAL A 51 2.77 -5.49 -14.34
CA VAL A 51 1.82 -4.60 -13.68
C VAL A 51 2.56 -3.77 -12.65
N THR A 52 2.81 -2.51 -13.00
CA THR A 52 3.52 -1.57 -12.14
C THR A 52 2.59 -0.66 -11.37
N SER A 53 1.46 -0.29 -11.98
CA SER A 53 0.49 0.63 -11.40
C SER A 53 -0.87 0.44 -12.04
N LEU A 54 -1.93 0.81 -11.30
CA LEU A 54 -3.28 0.84 -11.82
C LEU A 54 -3.90 2.22 -11.53
N PRO A 55 -4.30 2.97 -12.57
CA PRO A 55 -4.61 4.40 -12.45
C PRO A 55 -5.87 4.68 -11.61
N THR A 56 -6.73 3.69 -11.44
CA THR A 56 -7.89 3.75 -10.55
C THR A 56 -7.91 2.42 -9.79
N PRO A 57 -7.95 2.41 -8.45
CA PRO A 57 -8.02 3.49 -7.46
C PRO A 57 -6.66 3.89 -6.82
N HIS A 58 -5.72 4.47 -7.58
CA HIS A 58 -4.52 5.13 -7.01
C HIS A 58 -3.62 4.24 -6.14
N TYR A 59 -3.14 3.13 -6.70
CA TYR A 59 -2.09 2.34 -6.06
C TYR A 59 -1.07 1.81 -7.07
N ASP A 60 0.12 1.54 -6.53
CA ASP A 60 1.26 0.98 -7.22
C ASP A 60 1.59 -0.41 -6.70
N PHE A 61 2.13 -1.25 -7.58
CA PHE A 61 2.76 -2.50 -7.19
C PHE A 61 4.23 -2.26 -6.86
N GLY A 62 4.66 -2.80 -5.72
CA GLY A 62 6.06 -2.90 -5.40
C GLY A 62 6.74 -3.99 -6.23
N LEU A 63 8.03 -3.79 -6.49
CA LEU A 63 8.87 -4.87 -7.02
C LEU A 63 8.84 -6.08 -6.09
N LEU A 64 8.78 -7.26 -6.68
CA LEU A 64 8.90 -8.53 -6.00
C LEU A 64 10.31 -8.68 -5.40
N GLY A 65 10.51 -9.68 -4.54
CA GLY A 65 11.79 -9.94 -3.87
C GLY A 65 12.97 -10.20 -4.80
N ASN A 66 12.71 -10.57 -6.06
CA ASN A 66 13.72 -10.73 -7.12
C ASN A 66 13.92 -9.47 -8.00
N GLY A 67 13.23 -8.37 -7.70
CA GLY A 67 13.27 -7.12 -8.47
C GLY A 67 12.45 -7.12 -9.76
N GLN A 68 11.57 -8.10 -9.97
CA GLN A 68 10.61 -8.14 -11.09
C GLN A 68 9.24 -7.61 -10.66
N ASP A 69 8.38 -7.29 -11.63
CA ASP A 69 6.99 -6.93 -11.39
C ASP A 69 6.08 -8.16 -11.30
N PRO A 70 4.93 -8.08 -10.61
CA PRO A 70 3.81 -8.97 -10.85
C PRO A 70 3.41 -8.92 -12.32
N VAL A 71 2.87 -10.02 -12.85
CA VAL A 71 2.46 -10.08 -14.25
C VAL A 71 1.05 -10.64 -14.41
N GLY A 72 0.37 -10.19 -15.47
CA GLY A 72 -0.86 -10.81 -15.94
C GLY A 72 -0.65 -12.27 -16.35
N TYR A 73 -1.61 -13.12 -16.02
CA TYR A 73 -1.56 -14.55 -16.32
C TYR A 73 -2.87 -15.04 -16.92
N ALA A 74 -2.80 -16.16 -17.66
CA ALA A 74 -3.99 -16.78 -18.23
C ALA A 74 -4.59 -17.77 -17.23
N GLN A 75 -5.84 -17.53 -16.84
CA GLN A 75 -6.62 -18.35 -15.93
C GLN A 75 -6.00 -18.47 -14.52
N SER A 76 -6.63 -19.29 -13.69
CA SER A 76 -6.12 -19.73 -12.41
C SER A 76 -5.06 -20.82 -12.63
N ASN A 77 -3.98 -20.80 -11.83
CA ASN A 77 -3.10 -21.96 -11.72
C ASN A 77 -3.63 -22.82 -10.59
N GLY A 78 -4.28 -23.94 -10.90
CA GLY A 78 -4.74 -24.91 -9.89
C GLY A 78 -6.10 -24.62 -9.24
N GLY A 79 -6.62 -23.39 -9.29
CA GLY A 79 -7.91 -23.03 -8.70
C GLY A 79 -9.00 -22.59 -9.66
N THR A 80 -9.92 -21.76 -9.16
CA THR A 80 -11.06 -21.20 -9.92
C THR A 80 -10.92 -19.68 -9.94
N VAL A 81 -11.00 -19.07 -11.12
CA VAL A 81 -11.07 -17.61 -11.27
C VAL A 81 -12.43 -17.09 -10.75
N SER A 82 -12.41 -15.94 -10.09
CA SER A 82 -13.63 -15.28 -9.61
C SER A 82 -14.36 -14.63 -10.78
N SER A 83 -13.61 -13.98 -11.66
CA SER A 83 -14.14 -13.39 -12.88
C SER A 83 -13.22 -13.62 -14.09
N GLY A 84 -13.80 -13.55 -15.28
CA GLY A 84 -13.05 -13.54 -16.54
C GLY A 84 -12.08 -14.72 -16.76
N VAL A 85 -10.91 -14.40 -17.31
CA VAL A 85 -9.84 -15.36 -17.66
C VAL A 85 -8.44 -14.83 -17.33
N ARG A 86 -8.31 -13.69 -16.66
CA ARG A 86 -7.04 -13.09 -16.25
C ARG A 86 -6.87 -13.12 -14.75
N THR A 87 -5.62 -13.33 -14.33
CA THR A 87 -5.21 -13.28 -12.93
C THR A 87 -3.85 -12.59 -12.84
N ILE A 88 -3.40 -12.29 -11.61
CA ILE A 88 -2.03 -11.84 -11.34
C ILE A 88 -1.23 -12.94 -10.65
N VAL A 89 0.03 -13.07 -11.06
CA VAL A 89 1.01 -13.99 -10.47
C VAL A 89 2.33 -13.28 -10.18
N ASN A 90 3.16 -13.85 -9.32
CA ASN A 90 4.47 -13.31 -8.96
C ASN A 90 5.56 -13.70 -10.00
N SER A 91 5.82 -12.81 -10.97
CA SER A 91 6.92 -12.95 -11.95
C SER A 91 6.76 -14.08 -12.98
N GLY A 92 5.53 -14.35 -13.44
CA GLY A 92 5.24 -15.26 -14.55
C GLY A 92 5.38 -16.75 -14.23
N ASN A 93 5.71 -17.08 -12.98
CA ASN A 93 5.69 -18.42 -12.45
C ASN A 93 4.77 -18.43 -11.23
N ALA A 94 3.63 -19.09 -11.35
CA ALA A 94 2.64 -19.14 -10.29
C ALA A 94 3.02 -20.07 -9.14
N LEU A 95 4.30 -20.30 -8.87
CA LEU A 95 4.72 -21.16 -7.78
C LEU A 95 4.98 -20.36 -6.50
N PHE A 96 4.65 -20.91 -5.33
CA PHE A 96 5.07 -20.37 -4.05
C PHE A 96 6.49 -20.81 -3.66
N PRO A 97 7.28 -19.94 -3.01
CA PRO A 97 7.05 -18.52 -2.76
C PRO A 97 7.36 -17.66 -3.99
N GLY A 98 7.72 -18.30 -5.11
CA GLY A 98 8.02 -17.68 -6.41
C GLY A 98 9.07 -16.59 -6.26
N ALA A 99 8.72 -15.40 -6.72
CA ALA A 99 9.55 -14.20 -6.63
C ALA A 99 9.36 -13.40 -5.32
N GLY A 100 8.57 -13.90 -4.37
CA GLY A 100 8.19 -13.20 -3.14
C GLY A 100 6.73 -12.74 -3.14
N PRO A 101 6.33 -11.98 -2.10
CA PRO A 101 4.97 -11.46 -1.99
C PRO A 101 4.68 -10.39 -3.05
N ILE A 102 3.41 -10.31 -3.47
CA ILE A 102 2.90 -9.16 -4.20
C ILE A 102 2.68 -8.04 -3.19
N VAL A 103 3.34 -6.90 -3.38
CA VAL A 103 3.24 -5.74 -2.50
C VAL A 103 2.46 -4.64 -3.20
N VAL A 104 1.52 -4.02 -2.49
CA VAL A 104 0.72 -2.91 -2.99
C VAL A 104 0.86 -1.72 -2.05
N ALA A 105 1.00 -0.52 -2.59
CA ALA A 105 1.05 0.72 -1.82
C ALA A 105 0.18 1.80 -2.49
N ALA A 106 -0.39 2.70 -1.68
CA ALA A 106 -1.16 3.81 -2.21
C ALA A 106 -0.26 4.81 -2.95
N ASP A 107 -0.81 5.50 -3.95
CA ASP A 107 -0.15 6.63 -4.59
C ASP A 107 0.16 7.73 -3.56
N ALA A 108 1.15 8.56 -3.87
CA ALA A 108 1.48 9.71 -3.04
C ALA A 108 0.25 10.64 -2.87
N GLY A 109 -0.12 10.89 -1.61
CA GLY A 109 -1.28 11.72 -1.26
C GLY A 109 -2.58 10.93 -1.04
N TYR A 110 -2.55 9.60 -1.16
CA TYR A 110 -3.66 8.70 -0.87
C TYR A 110 -3.28 7.71 0.22
N GLU A 111 -4.29 7.14 0.87
CA GLU A 111 -4.16 5.98 1.75
C GLU A 111 -5.17 4.90 1.36
N ILE A 112 -4.80 3.64 1.50
CA ILE A 112 -5.70 2.51 1.30
C ILE A 112 -6.53 2.30 2.58
N THR A 113 -7.85 2.48 2.47
CA THR A 113 -8.81 2.30 3.56
C THR A 113 -9.53 0.95 3.49
N GLY A 114 -9.56 0.34 2.30
CA GLY A 114 -10.09 -0.99 2.05
C GLY A 114 -9.27 -1.71 0.98
N PHE A 115 -8.99 -3.00 1.19
CA PHE A 115 -8.26 -3.83 0.24
C PHE A 115 -8.72 -5.28 0.34
N GLY A 116 -8.99 -5.93 -0.79
CA GLY A 116 -9.26 -7.37 -0.82
C GLY A 116 -9.02 -7.98 -2.19
N TYR A 117 -8.99 -9.31 -2.24
CA TYR A 117 -8.77 -10.07 -3.46
C TYR A 117 -9.36 -11.47 -3.31
N TRP A 118 -9.53 -12.17 -4.44
CA TRP A 118 -9.83 -13.59 -4.48
C TRP A 118 -8.55 -14.41 -4.61
N ASN A 119 -8.37 -15.38 -3.71
CA ASN A 119 -7.36 -16.42 -3.90
C ASN A 119 -7.83 -17.40 -4.98
N THR A 120 -7.07 -17.53 -6.06
CA THR A 120 -7.40 -18.39 -7.20
C THR A 120 -6.38 -19.51 -7.43
N GLY A 121 -5.42 -19.68 -6.52
CA GLY A 121 -4.47 -20.81 -6.51
C GLY A 121 -5.10 -22.19 -6.27
N GLY A 122 -6.34 -22.20 -5.80
CA GLY A 122 -7.11 -23.43 -5.58
C GLY A 122 -7.16 -23.81 -4.12
N ASP A 123 -6.39 -24.81 -3.71
CA ASP A 123 -6.28 -25.30 -2.33
C ASP A 123 -5.06 -24.73 -1.60
N ASP A 124 -4.56 -23.58 -2.03
CA ASP A 124 -3.51 -22.87 -1.33
C ASP A 124 -4.05 -21.96 -0.22
N THR A 125 -3.22 -21.76 0.79
CA THR A 125 -3.40 -20.74 1.81
C THR A 125 -2.64 -19.49 1.39
N THR A 126 -3.38 -18.39 1.23
CA THR A 126 -2.79 -17.06 1.09
C THR A 126 -2.92 -16.28 2.38
N ARG A 127 -1.98 -15.36 2.58
CA ARG A 127 -1.93 -14.40 3.68
C ARG A 127 -1.95 -13.00 3.12
N LEU A 128 -2.82 -12.17 3.69
CA LEU A 128 -2.86 -10.73 3.51
C LEU A 128 -2.30 -10.06 4.76
N THR A 129 -1.33 -9.17 4.59
CA THR A 129 -0.73 -8.41 5.69
C THR A 129 -0.76 -6.92 5.37
N ALA A 130 -1.26 -6.11 6.28
CA ALA A 130 -1.21 -4.65 6.20
C ALA A 130 -0.11 -4.12 7.11
N PHE A 131 0.70 -3.20 6.59
CA PHE A 131 1.82 -2.58 7.31
C PHE A 131 1.58 -1.10 7.57
N VAL A 132 2.09 -0.62 8.70
CA VAL A 132 2.18 0.79 9.08
C VAL A 132 3.65 1.18 9.26
N GLY A 133 4.01 2.39 8.87
CA GLY A 133 5.37 2.92 9.03
C GLY A 133 6.44 2.11 8.29
N GLY A 134 6.07 1.40 7.21
CA GLY A 134 6.98 0.68 6.32
C GLY A 134 7.40 -0.73 6.77
N ALA A 135 7.12 -1.14 8.02
CA ALA A 135 7.53 -2.47 8.49
C ALA A 135 6.70 -3.03 9.65
N SER A 136 5.93 -2.22 10.37
CA SER A 136 5.15 -2.72 11.50
C SER A 136 3.86 -3.33 11.01
N VAL A 137 3.56 -4.57 11.41
CA VAL A 137 2.30 -5.22 11.06
C VAL A 137 1.16 -4.51 11.78
N LEU A 138 0.21 -3.97 11.01
CA LEU A 138 -1.03 -3.41 11.51
C LEU A 138 -2.09 -4.49 11.66
N SER A 139 -2.22 -5.38 10.67
CA SER A 139 -3.17 -6.49 10.67
C SER A 139 -2.71 -7.58 9.71
N GLU A 140 -3.06 -8.83 10.00
CA GLU A 140 -2.80 -9.98 9.13
C GLU A 140 -3.95 -10.98 9.17
N VAL A 141 -4.19 -11.66 8.06
CA VAL A 141 -5.16 -12.75 7.94
C VAL A 141 -4.65 -13.78 6.94
N SER A 142 -4.84 -15.06 7.26
CA SER A 142 -4.64 -16.16 6.32
C SER A 142 -5.94 -16.91 6.10
N ALA A 143 -6.18 -17.37 4.88
CA ALA A 143 -7.32 -18.22 4.57
C ALA A 143 -6.94 -19.27 3.52
N PHE A 144 -7.52 -20.46 3.69
CA PHE A 144 -7.29 -21.62 2.84
C PHE A 144 -8.38 -21.72 1.78
N GLY A 145 -7.98 -22.06 0.56
CA GLY A 145 -8.88 -22.38 -0.53
C GLY A 145 -9.26 -21.18 -1.39
N ALA A 146 -10.16 -21.42 -2.35
CA ALA A 146 -10.71 -20.39 -3.22
C ALA A 146 -11.70 -19.50 -2.46
N VAL A 147 -11.16 -18.49 -1.78
CA VAL A 147 -11.90 -17.61 -0.86
C VAL A 147 -11.49 -16.15 -1.07
N PHE A 148 -12.41 -15.25 -0.75
CA PHE A 148 -12.11 -13.82 -0.69
C PHE A 148 -11.33 -13.52 0.61
N LEU A 149 -10.33 -12.66 0.55
CA LEU A 149 -9.67 -12.09 1.73
C LEU A 149 -9.63 -10.59 1.58
N GLY A 150 -10.05 -9.86 2.62
CA GLY A 150 -9.96 -8.42 2.62
C GLY A 150 -9.91 -7.79 4.00
N PHE A 151 -9.49 -6.53 3.99
CA PHE A 151 -9.44 -5.61 5.11
C PHE A 151 -10.24 -4.36 4.79
N ALA A 152 -11.06 -3.91 5.72
CA ALA A 152 -11.76 -2.64 5.61
C ALA A 152 -11.63 -1.81 6.90
N GLY A 153 -11.85 -0.50 6.79
CA GLY A 153 -11.76 0.43 7.92
C GLY A 153 -10.34 0.66 8.42
N MET A 154 -9.35 0.54 7.54
CA MET A 154 -7.94 0.78 7.86
C MET A 154 -7.59 2.26 7.84
N SER A 155 -6.56 2.65 8.61
CA SER A 155 -5.94 3.99 8.49
C SER A 155 -4.44 3.93 8.75
N GLY A 156 -3.68 4.79 8.05
CA GLY A 156 -2.22 4.85 8.19
C GLY A 156 -1.47 3.65 7.60
N VAL A 157 -2.11 2.89 6.71
CA VAL A 157 -1.47 1.77 6.00
C VAL A 157 -0.43 2.33 5.02
N SER A 158 0.82 1.89 5.16
CA SER A 158 1.90 2.23 4.23
C SER A 158 1.97 1.26 3.05
N SER A 159 1.61 -0.01 3.26
CA SER A 159 1.63 -1.04 2.22
C SER A 159 0.83 -2.26 2.66
N LEU A 160 0.40 -3.05 1.68
CA LEU A 160 -0.15 -4.39 1.86
C LEU A 160 0.74 -5.42 1.16
N SER A 161 0.77 -6.63 1.70
CA SER A 161 1.48 -7.77 1.13
C SER A 161 0.53 -8.95 1.00
N ILE A 162 0.56 -9.58 -0.17
CA ILE A 162 -0.11 -10.84 -0.46
C ILE A 162 0.99 -11.89 -0.64
N SER A 163 0.99 -12.91 0.22
CA SER A 163 1.94 -14.02 0.15
C SER A 163 1.21 -15.35 0.23
N GLY A 164 1.71 -16.39 -0.45
CA GLY A 164 1.31 -17.75 -0.07
C GLY A 164 2.07 -18.26 1.13
N GLU A 165 1.44 -19.20 1.80
CA GLU A 165 2.00 -19.86 2.96
C GLU A 165 2.21 -21.36 2.73
N THR A 166 1.15 -22.05 2.29
CA THR A 166 1.11 -23.52 2.18
C THR A 166 0.11 -23.94 1.12
N GLY A 167 0.23 -25.16 0.58
CA GLY A 167 -0.76 -25.75 -0.31
C GLY A 167 -0.13 -26.57 -1.43
N ASN A 168 -0.79 -26.66 -2.57
CA ASN A 168 -0.28 -27.34 -3.77
C ASN A 168 0.91 -26.58 -4.39
N GLY A 169 1.12 -25.33 -3.98
CA GLY A 169 2.19 -24.47 -4.44
C GLY A 169 1.77 -23.44 -5.48
N TRP A 170 0.50 -23.30 -5.85
CA TRP A 170 0.06 -22.39 -6.90
C TRP A 170 -0.44 -21.04 -6.35
N PHE A 171 0.10 -19.94 -6.88
CA PHE A 171 -0.26 -18.59 -6.51
C PHE A 171 -0.85 -17.83 -7.69
N SER A 172 -2.14 -17.54 -7.58
CA SER A 172 -2.74 -16.50 -8.39
C SER A 172 -3.79 -15.77 -7.57
N ILE A 173 -3.93 -14.48 -7.85
CA ILE A 173 -4.99 -13.64 -7.29
C ILE A 173 -5.83 -13.07 -8.43
N ASP A 174 -7.08 -12.79 -8.10
CA ASP A 174 -8.07 -12.25 -9.03
C ASP A 174 -8.95 -11.22 -8.33
N ASP A 175 -9.64 -10.40 -9.12
CA ASP A 175 -10.63 -9.41 -8.68
C ASP A 175 -10.13 -8.62 -7.47
N MET A 176 -9.16 -7.74 -7.67
CA MET A 176 -8.59 -6.95 -6.59
C MET A 176 -9.46 -5.73 -6.30
N TRP A 177 -10.03 -5.69 -5.09
CA TRP A 177 -10.91 -4.63 -4.62
C TRP A 177 -10.15 -3.65 -3.76
N VAL A 178 -10.15 -2.38 -4.12
CA VAL A 178 -9.39 -1.37 -3.39
C VAL A 178 -10.25 -0.11 -3.19
N GLU A 179 -10.23 0.40 -1.97
CA GLU A 179 -10.79 1.68 -1.58
C GLU A 179 -9.66 2.56 -1.07
N THR A 180 -9.57 3.77 -1.61
CA THR A 180 -8.59 4.77 -1.19
C THR A 180 -9.25 6.07 -0.75
N ALA A 181 -8.66 6.72 0.24
CA ALA A 181 -9.00 8.07 0.63
C ALA A 181 -7.83 9.02 0.36
N ALA A 182 -8.13 10.26 -0.02
CA ALA A 182 -7.11 11.30 -0.10
C ALA A 182 -6.62 11.61 1.32
N MET A 183 -5.30 11.55 1.53
CA MET A 183 -4.73 11.95 2.81
C MET A 183 -4.88 13.46 2.98
N PRO A 184 -5.30 13.94 4.18
CA PRO A 184 -5.32 15.36 4.44
C PRO A 184 -3.91 15.92 4.27
N ALA A 185 -3.78 16.98 3.45
CA ALA A 185 -2.52 17.68 3.31
C ALA A 185 -2.05 18.12 4.69
N VAL A 186 -0.93 17.58 5.16
CA VAL A 186 -0.34 17.98 6.44
C VAL A 186 0.05 19.44 6.29
N PRO A 187 -0.61 20.39 6.97
CA PRO A 187 -0.25 21.79 6.85
C PRO A 187 1.19 21.92 7.34
N LEU A 188 2.07 22.46 6.50
CA LEU A 188 3.43 22.82 6.94
C LEU A 188 3.27 23.62 8.23
N PRO A 189 3.83 23.17 9.36
CA PRO A 189 3.68 23.90 10.60
C PRO A 189 4.22 25.31 10.34
N ALA A 190 3.44 26.32 10.73
CA ALA A 190 3.74 27.73 10.43
C ALA A 190 5.17 28.13 10.86
N THR A 191 5.74 27.40 11.82
CA THR A 191 7.14 27.49 12.24
C THR A 191 8.16 27.23 11.13
N SER A 192 7.91 26.30 10.20
CA SER A 192 8.81 26.02 9.08
C SER A 192 8.82 27.16 8.07
N VAL A 193 7.65 27.75 7.79
CA VAL A 193 7.50 28.94 6.94
C VAL A 193 8.16 30.15 7.59
N LEU A 194 7.97 30.34 8.90
CA LEU A 194 8.63 31.41 9.67
C LEU A 194 10.16 31.23 9.73
N LEU A 195 10.65 29.99 9.85
CA LEU A 195 12.08 29.70 9.86
C LEU A 195 12.72 29.99 8.49
N LEU A 196 12.07 29.58 7.39
CA LEU A 196 12.48 29.90 6.03
C LEU A 196 12.47 31.42 5.78
N ALA A 197 11.42 32.12 6.23
CA ALA A 197 11.33 33.57 6.14
C ALA A 197 12.44 34.28 6.95
N ALA A 198 12.74 33.79 8.16
CA ALA A 198 13.80 34.31 9.01
C ALA A 198 15.19 34.09 8.39
N LEU A 199 15.46 32.90 7.85
CA LEU A 199 16.69 32.59 7.11
C LEU A 199 16.85 33.47 5.86
N GLY A 200 15.78 33.68 5.11
CA GLY A 200 15.77 34.58 3.95
C GLY A 200 16.09 36.03 4.32
N ALA A 201 15.50 36.54 5.41
CA ALA A 201 15.75 37.90 5.90
C ALA A 201 17.22 38.07 6.38
N VAL A 202 17.77 37.07 7.06
CA VAL A 202 19.18 37.08 7.50
C VAL A 202 20.13 37.04 6.30
N GLY A 203 19.85 36.20 5.29
CA GLY A 203 20.62 36.14 4.05
C GLY A 203 20.63 37.46 3.28
N ALA A 204 19.47 38.11 3.14
CA ALA A 204 19.35 39.42 2.50
C ALA A 204 20.12 40.52 3.27
N ALA A 205 20.08 40.50 4.60
CA ALA A 205 20.82 41.43 5.44
C ALA A 205 22.34 41.22 5.36
N ALA A 206 22.81 39.97 5.25
CA ALA A 206 24.22 39.64 5.07
C ALA A 206 24.76 40.05 3.68
N HIS A 207 23.95 39.89 2.62
CA HIS A 207 24.33 40.26 1.26
C HIS A 207 24.52 41.78 1.08
N ARG A 208 23.72 42.60 1.78
CA ARG A 208 23.84 44.07 1.76
C ARG A 208 25.12 44.60 2.42
N LYS A 209 25.85 43.78 3.19
CA LYS A 209 27.08 44.20 3.88
C LYS A 209 28.37 43.89 3.11
N ARG A 210 28.30 43.45 1.84
CA ARG A 210 29.51 43.30 1.00
C ARG A 210 29.92 44.68 0.46
N PRO A 211 31.04 45.28 0.90
CA PRO A 211 31.56 46.50 0.29
C PRO A 211 32.06 46.21 -1.13
N SER A 212 31.69 47.03 -2.11
CA SER A 212 32.27 46.96 -3.45
C SER A 212 33.74 47.35 -3.37
N LYS A 213 34.63 46.49 -3.86
CA LYS A 213 36.00 46.85 -4.21
C LYS A 213 36.02 47.48 -5.60
#